data_AF-A0A1Q3DVM1-F1
#
_entry.id   AF-A0A1Q3DVM1-F1
#
_cell.length_a   1.000
_cell.length_b   1.000
_cell.length_c   1.000
_cell.angle_alpha   90.00
_cell.angle_beta   90.00
_cell.angle_gamma   90.00
#
_symmetry.space_group_name_H-M   'P 1'
#
loop_
_entity.id
_entity.type
_entity.pdbx_description
1 polymer ?
#
loop_
_entity_poly.entity_id
_entity_poly.type
_entity_poly.pdbx_seq_one_letter_code
_entity_poly.pdbx_strand_id
1 'polypeptide(L)'
;MLAGLPLMCHVDVSDATHHVRRFLTPLLGTPLTTEGMEEGTFTLWFYEIKYNDGNPSNKVYGMAHPCTTFECAECVDPSEDEITKAISNHTFSADLWTVDIAKLQAKEKTDAANEREIKARQRQLVNDTKATIDLQALHEDATKYWSDLKLYRNIGHVQYAEAISVDVEGGTRYTSDWAAFVADEAKVKDEFEGNVVDLGSKYSPYGLTHMFNPPGGGSTTFKFPYHRKLRIEGCATKEDLSHPAEFDSEGQHCLMVGKNGNTTDLTIGRYAGLVSFTRNQAGIESIELGIYNSGDRFAEPFSAKGDSGSLVWHSTNDKARIVGQIHSAQNKGGSTSNHVTYCTPGWYLLSQIQKRFKYADFYRTTWSA
;
A
#
# COMPACT_ATOMS: atom_id res chain seq x y z
N MET A 1 21.73 -14.51 -8.01
CA MET A 1 20.40 -15.07 -7.73
C MET A 1 20.30 -15.19 -6.23
N LEU A 2 19.38 -14.43 -5.65
CA LEU A 2 19.08 -14.48 -4.23
C LEU A 2 18.48 -15.84 -3.85
N ALA A 3 18.65 -16.24 -2.59
CA ALA A 3 18.07 -17.46 -2.07
C ALA A 3 16.57 -17.28 -1.72
N GLY A 4 15.89 -18.39 -1.47
CA GLY A 4 14.48 -18.43 -1.09
C GLY A 4 13.51 -18.47 -2.27
N LEU A 5 12.22 -18.58 -1.97
CA LEU A 5 11.15 -18.69 -2.97
C LEU A 5 10.88 -17.35 -3.66
N PRO A 6 10.37 -17.33 -4.91
CA PRO A 6 9.81 -16.13 -5.52
C PRO A 6 8.69 -15.53 -4.66
N LEU A 7 8.45 -14.22 -4.84
CA LEU A 7 7.29 -13.56 -4.23
C LEU A 7 6.00 -14.29 -4.62
N MET A 8 5.04 -14.28 -3.71
CA MET A 8 3.75 -14.94 -3.88
C MET A 8 2.85 -14.14 -4.81
N CYS A 9 1.98 -14.88 -5.51
CA CYS A 9 0.90 -14.28 -6.27
C CYS A 9 -0.08 -13.55 -5.36
N HIS A 10 -0.54 -12.40 -5.82
CA HIS A 10 -1.72 -11.78 -5.24
C HIS A 10 -2.97 -12.61 -5.59
N VAL A 11 -3.91 -12.66 -4.66
CA VAL A 11 -5.18 -13.39 -4.82
C VAL A 11 -6.38 -12.49 -4.64
N ASP A 12 -7.55 -12.98 -5.02
CA ASP A 12 -8.79 -12.30 -4.75
C ASP A 12 -9.11 -12.28 -3.24
N VAL A 13 -9.88 -11.28 -2.81
CA VAL A 13 -10.34 -11.11 -1.42
C VAL A 13 -11.18 -12.29 -0.89
N SER A 14 -11.68 -13.15 -1.78
CA SER A 14 -12.36 -14.41 -1.42
C SER A 14 -11.42 -15.50 -0.91
N ASP A 15 -10.11 -15.37 -1.15
CA ASP A 15 -9.09 -16.23 -0.57
C ASP A 15 -8.77 -15.77 0.86
N ALA A 16 -8.86 -16.67 1.82
CA ALA A 16 -8.68 -16.36 3.25
C ALA A 16 -7.28 -15.81 3.57
N THR A 17 -6.30 -16.12 2.74
CA THR A 17 -4.91 -15.71 2.95
C THR A 17 -4.59 -14.36 2.30
N HIS A 18 -5.54 -13.74 1.58
CA HIS A 18 -5.37 -12.48 0.86
C HIS A 18 -4.68 -11.38 1.68
N HIS A 19 -5.22 -11.08 2.86
CA HIS A 19 -4.73 -9.98 3.68
C HIS A 19 -3.35 -10.30 4.29
N VAL A 20 -3.21 -11.51 4.81
CA VAL A 20 -2.03 -11.92 5.57
C VAL A 20 -0.85 -12.37 4.70
N ARG A 21 -0.99 -12.41 3.38
CA ARG A 21 0.14 -12.68 2.45
C ARG A 21 0.72 -11.41 1.81
N ARG A 22 0.11 -10.24 2.03
CA ARG A 22 0.40 -9.00 1.29
C ARG A 22 1.89 -8.63 1.28
N PHE A 23 2.59 -8.85 2.39
CA PHE A 23 4.01 -8.56 2.56
C PHE A 23 4.94 -9.46 1.73
N LEU A 24 4.40 -10.54 1.15
CA LEU A 24 5.08 -11.47 0.25
C LEU A 24 4.72 -11.25 -1.22
N THR A 25 4.06 -10.14 -1.58
CA THR A 25 3.67 -9.83 -2.96
C THR A 25 4.48 -8.66 -3.53
N PRO A 26 4.62 -8.55 -4.86
CA PRO A 26 5.31 -7.43 -5.50
C PRO A 26 4.44 -6.17 -5.64
N LEU A 27 3.30 -6.09 -4.96
CA LEU A 27 2.39 -4.95 -5.04
C LEU A 27 2.90 -3.74 -4.23
N LEU A 28 2.31 -2.57 -4.48
CA LEU A 28 2.64 -1.35 -3.73
C LEU A 28 2.08 -1.40 -2.32
N GLY A 29 2.79 -0.78 -1.37
CA GLY A 29 2.44 -0.85 0.04
C GLY A 29 3.10 -2.00 0.79
N THR A 30 3.90 -2.83 0.11
CA THR A 30 4.65 -3.91 0.75
C THR A 30 5.67 -3.35 1.76
N PRO A 31 5.68 -3.85 3.00
CA PRO A 31 6.64 -3.46 4.02
C PRO A 31 8.07 -3.84 3.62
N LEU A 32 9.00 -2.89 3.78
CA LEU A 32 10.42 -3.08 3.59
C LEU A 32 11.15 -2.75 4.89
N THR A 33 12.14 -3.57 5.24
CA THR A 33 13.09 -3.24 6.30
C THR A 33 14.50 -3.22 5.74
N THR A 34 15.40 -2.67 6.55
CA THR A 34 16.83 -2.72 6.31
C THR A 34 17.50 -3.55 7.38
N GLU A 35 18.73 -3.95 7.13
CA GLU A 35 19.61 -4.63 8.09
C GLU A 35 19.80 -3.82 9.41
N GLY A 36 19.41 -2.54 9.42
CA GLY A 36 19.40 -1.64 10.59
C GLY A 36 18.03 -1.37 11.24
N MET A 37 16.95 -2.06 10.84
CA MET A 37 15.59 -1.98 11.42
C MET A 37 14.83 -0.65 11.25
N GLU A 38 15.23 0.23 10.32
CA GLU A 38 14.36 1.33 9.90
C GLU A 38 13.27 0.79 8.94
N GLU A 39 12.01 1.09 9.27
CA GLU A 39 10.81 0.61 8.57
C GLU A 39 10.42 1.58 7.45
N GLY A 40 10.22 1.03 6.25
CA GLY A 40 9.72 1.77 5.10
C GLY A 40 8.65 1.00 4.35
N THR A 41 7.95 1.70 3.47
CA THR A 41 6.98 1.11 2.55
C THR A 41 7.52 1.19 1.14
N PHE A 42 7.36 0.09 0.39
CA PHE A 42 7.67 0.05 -1.03
C PHE A 42 6.83 1.07 -1.82
N THR A 43 7.50 1.99 -2.51
CA THR A 43 6.83 3.13 -3.17
C THR A 43 6.35 2.80 -4.57
N LEU A 44 7.26 2.41 -5.47
CA LEU A 44 6.93 2.12 -6.89
C LEU A 44 8.05 1.33 -7.59
N TRP A 45 7.68 0.66 -8.68
CA TRP A 45 8.57 0.05 -9.66
C TRP A 45 8.88 1.00 -10.81
N PHE A 46 10.08 0.89 -11.39
CA PHE A 46 10.41 1.49 -12.69
C PHE A 46 11.39 0.63 -13.49
N TYR A 47 11.33 0.73 -14.82
CA TYR A 47 12.23 0.05 -15.74
C TYR A 47 13.27 1.02 -16.27
N GLU A 48 14.53 0.60 -16.31
CA GLU A 48 15.54 1.32 -17.09
C GLU A 48 15.56 0.74 -18.51
N ILE A 49 15.05 1.50 -19.49
CA ILE A 49 14.95 1.00 -20.88
C ILE A 49 16.33 0.81 -21.50
N LYS A 50 17.26 1.72 -21.18
CA LYS A 50 18.64 1.71 -21.67
C LYS A 50 19.54 2.49 -20.73
N TYR A 51 20.83 2.21 -20.78
CA TYR A 51 21.83 2.96 -20.05
C TYR A 51 22.19 4.27 -20.75
N ASN A 52 22.96 5.11 -20.06
CA ASN A 52 23.43 6.40 -20.59
C ASN A 52 24.35 6.27 -21.82
N ASP A 53 25.00 5.12 -22.00
CA ASP A 53 25.82 4.79 -23.17
C ASP A 53 24.99 4.37 -24.39
N GLY A 54 23.66 4.25 -24.24
CA GLY A 54 22.72 3.85 -25.28
C GLY A 54 22.46 2.35 -25.37
N ASN A 55 23.17 1.52 -24.61
CA ASN A 55 22.95 0.07 -24.58
C ASN A 55 21.60 -0.27 -23.92
N PRO A 56 20.83 -1.25 -24.45
CA PRO A 56 19.57 -1.65 -23.85
C PRO A 56 19.78 -2.17 -22.42
N SER A 57 18.79 -1.92 -21.56
CA SER A 57 18.74 -2.44 -20.21
C SER A 57 17.40 -3.15 -20.01
N ASN A 58 17.43 -4.24 -19.25
CA ASN A 58 16.27 -5.01 -18.84
C ASN A 58 16.07 -4.95 -17.31
N LYS A 59 16.75 -4.01 -16.64
CA LYS A 59 16.69 -3.89 -15.19
C LYS A 59 15.37 -3.28 -14.74
N VAL A 60 14.79 -3.91 -13.73
CA VAL A 60 13.67 -3.41 -12.96
C VAL A 60 14.18 -2.93 -11.63
N TYR A 61 13.76 -1.74 -11.24
CA TYR A 61 14.13 -1.12 -10.00
C TYR A 61 12.91 -0.94 -9.11
N GLY A 62 13.06 -1.30 -7.85
CA GLY A 62 12.13 -0.89 -6.81
C GLY A 62 12.59 0.40 -6.15
N MET A 63 11.67 1.32 -5.91
CA MET A 63 11.89 2.58 -5.23
C MET A 63 11.25 2.55 -3.84
N ALA A 64 11.94 3.11 -2.85
CA ALA A 64 11.47 3.25 -1.49
C ALA A 64 12.06 4.51 -0.85
N HIS A 65 11.62 4.82 0.36
CA HIS A 65 12.29 5.80 1.23
C HIS A 65 13.72 5.31 1.56
N PRO A 66 14.74 6.19 1.60
CA PRO A 66 16.12 5.81 1.70
C PRO A 66 16.42 5.24 3.07
N CYS A 67 17.02 4.07 2.99
CA CYS A 67 17.24 3.15 4.07
C CYS A 67 18.37 2.24 3.55
N THR A 68 19.40 1.97 4.35
CA THR A 68 20.73 1.60 3.84
C THR A 68 20.83 0.21 3.19
N THR A 69 19.81 -0.66 3.32
CA THR A 69 19.68 -2.01 2.71
C THR A 69 18.18 -2.35 2.53
N PHE A 70 17.75 -3.15 1.54
CA PHE A 70 16.31 -3.50 1.37
C PHE A 70 16.05 -5.00 1.50
N GLU A 71 15.19 -5.36 2.43
CA GLU A 71 14.65 -6.70 2.65
C GLU A 71 13.10 -6.59 2.68
N CYS A 72 12.36 -7.54 2.11
CA CYS A 72 10.91 -7.61 2.36
C CYS A 72 10.72 -7.97 3.82
N ALA A 73 10.16 -7.06 4.60
CA ALA A 73 10.03 -7.29 6.02
C ALA A 73 8.92 -6.47 6.63
N GLU A 74 8.13 -7.18 7.41
CA GLU A 74 7.58 -6.66 8.64
C GLU A 74 8.57 -6.98 9.76
N CYS A 75 8.79 -6.01 10.66
CA CYS A 75 9.64 -6.19 11.82
C CYS A 75 8.94 -7.07 12.87
N VAL A 76 9.61 -8.13 13.35
CA VAL A 76 9.37 -8.82 14.64
C VAL A 76 8.02 -9.53 14.80
N ASP A 77 7.90 -10.78 14.34
CA ASP A 77 6.73 -11.64 14.61
C ASP A 77 5.31 -11.18 14.15
N PRO A 78 5.00 -10.04 13.48
CA PRO A 78 3.61 -9.60 13.37
C PRO A 78 2.90 -10.31 12.22
N SER A 79 3.58 -10.63 11.12
CA SER A 79 3.03 -11.50 10.06
C SER A 79 2.63 -12.88 10.57
N GLU A 80 3.43 -13.47 11.48
CA GLU A 80 3.07 -14.74 12.11
C GLU A 80 1.92 -14.57 13.09
N ASP A 81 1.89 -13.47 13.85
CA ASP A 81 0.77 -13.10 14.72
C ASP A 81 -0.52 -12.84 13.93
N GLU A 82 -0.45 -12.16 12.78
CA GLU A 82 -1.59 -11.88 11.90
C GLU A 82 -2.15 -13.17 11.29
N ILE A 83 -1.29 -14.06 10.77
CA ILE A 83 -1.72 -15.37 10.27
C ILE A 83 -2.31 -16.20 11.42
N THR A 84 -1.65 -16.25 12.58
CA THR A 84 -2.12 -17.01 13.76
C THR A 84 -3.45 -16.47 14.30
N LYS A 85 -3.62 -15.15 14.31
CA LYS A 85 -4.85 -14.48 14.70
C LYS A 85 -5.96 -14.74 13.70
N ALA A 86 -5.66 -14.74 12.39
CA ALA A 86 -6.62 -15.13 11.36
C ALA A 86 -7.08 -16.59 11.53
N ILE A 87 -6.14 -17.53 11.75
CA ILE A 87 -6.44 -18.94 12.05
C ILE A 87 -7.35 -19.05 13.27
N SER A 88 -7.02 -18.34 14.34
CA SER A 88 -7.80 -18.35 15.60
C SER A 88 -9.22 -17.82 15.39
N ASN A 89 -9.37 -16.72 14.64
CA ASN A 89 -10.67 -16.12 14.34
C ASN A 89 -11.57 -17.04 13.51
N HIS A 90 -11.02 -17.69 12.48
CA HIS A 90 -11.79 -18.62 11.63
C HIS A 90 -12.15 -19.90 12.39
N THR A 91 -11.23 -20.42 13.21
CA THR A 91 -11.50 -21.58 14.08
C THR A 91 -12.62 -21.27 15.08
N PHE A 92 -12.55 -20.11 15.75
CA PHE A 92 -13.60 -19.68 16.66
C PHE A 92 -14.96 -19.50 15.96
N SER A 93 -14.97 -18.91 14.76
CA SER A 93 -16.20 -18.76 13.97
C SER A 93 -16.80 -20.13 13.57
N ALA A 94 -15.97 -21.09 13.16
CA ALA A 94 -16.39 -22.45 12.84
C ALA A 94 -17.03 -23.16 14.05
N ASP A 95 -16.44 -23.01 15.24
CA ASP A 95 -17.02 -23.55 16.48
C ASP A 95 -18.38 -22.93 16.79
N LEU A 96 -18.51 -21.60 16.63
CA LEU A 96 -19.79 -20.90 16.78
C LEU A 96 -20.85 -21.40 15.79
N TRP A 97 -20.49 -21.58 14.52
CA TRP A 97 -21.43 -22.11 13.52
C TRP A 97 -21.88 -23.52 13.86
N THR A 98 -20.98 -24.37 14.34
CA THR A 98 -21.31 -25.74 14.78
C THR A 98 -22.33 -25.73 15.91
N VAL A 99 -22.11 -24.89 16.94
CA VAL A 99 -23.04 -24.72 18.06
C VAL A 99 -24.40 -24.22 17.59
N ASP A 100 -24.43 -23.21 16.72
CA ASP A 100 -25.68 -22.64 16.22
C ASP A 100 -26.47 -23.59 15.32
N ILE A 101 -25.79 -24.40 14.50
CA ILE A 101 -26.41 -25.46 13.71
C ILE A 101 -27.07 -26.48 14.63
N ALA A 102 -26.38 -26.95 15.68
CA ALA A 102 -26.93 -27.90 16.64
C ALA A 102 -28.17 -27.34 17.37
N LYS A 103 -28.13 -26.06 17.79
CA LYS A 103 -29.27 -25.38 18.40
C LYS A 103 -30.47 -25.29 17.46
N LEU A 104 -30.25 -24.99 16.18
CA LEU A 104 -31.33 -24.97 15.19
C LEU A 104 -31.93 -26.35 14.94
N GLN A 105 -31.09 -27.39 14.86
CA GLN A 105 -31.53 -28.77 14.65
C GLN A 105 -32.31 -29.33 15.85
N ALA A 106 -32.03 -28.84 17.06
CA ALA A 106 -32.73 -29.25 18.27
C ALA A 106 -34.13 -28.62 18.44
N LYS A 107 -34.55 -27.68 17.58
CA LYS A 107 -35.88 -27.07 17.66
C LYS A 107 -36.96 -28.07 17.22
N GLU A 108 -37.96 -28.30 18.07
CA GLU A 108 -39.07 -29.25 17.84
C GLU A 108 -39.91 -28.96 16.58
N LYS A 109 -39.93 -27.71 16.10
CA LYS A 109 -40.58 -27.32 14.85
C LYS A 109 -39.54 -26.80 13.86
N THR A 110 -39.24 -27.61 12.85
CA THR A 110 -38.44 -27.21 11.69
C THR A 110 -39.40 -26.65 10.64
N ASP A 111 -39.30 -25.35 10.36
CA ASP A 111 -39.96 -24.71 9.23
C ASP A 111 -38.97 -24.41 8.11
N ALA A 112 -39.47 -24.01 6.94
CA ALA A 112 -38.63 -23.71 5.78
C ALA A 112 -37.63 -22.56 6.03
N ALA A 113 -37.86 -21.71 7.03
CA ALA A 113 -36.93 -20.65 7.43
C ALA A 113 -35.75 -21.23 8.21
N ASN A 114 -36.01 -22.12 9.20
CA ASN A 114 -34.98 -22.84 9.94
C ASN A 114 -34.09 -23.67 9.01
N GLU A 115 -34.65 -24.37 8.01
CA GLU A 115 -33.84 -25.13 7.03
C GLU A 115 -32.90 -24.24 6.20
N ARG A 116 -33.37 -23.05 5.79
CA ARG A 116 -32.55 -22.08 5.06
C ARG A 116 -31.42 -21.54 5.92
N GLU A 117 -31.70 -21.27 7.19
CA GLU A 117 -30.71 -20.77 8.16
C GLU A 117 -29.65 -21.83 8.47
N ILE A 118 -30.04 -23.10 8.65
CA ILE A 118 -29.10 -24.23 8.79
C ILE A 118 -28.19 -24.31 7.56
N LYS A 119 -28.75 -24.28 6.35
CA LYS A 119 -27.96 -24.33 5.10
C LYS A 119 -27.01 -23.15 4.97
N ALA A 120 -27.42 -21.95 5.37
CA ALA A 120 -26.56 -20.77 5.35
C ALA A 120 -25.39 -20.92 6.34
N ARG A 121 -25.66 -21.37 7.58
CA ARG A 121 -24.62 -21.62 8.59
C ARG A 121 -23.67 -22.76 8.19
N GLN A 122 -24.18 -23.82 7.57
CA GLN A 122 -23.35 -24.90 7.03
C GLN A 122 -22.37 -24.39 5.97
N ARG A 123 -22.79 -23.47 5.09
CA ARG A 123 -21.88 -22.83 4.13
C ARG A 123 -20.80 -22.02 4.83
N GLN A 124 -21.15 -21.25 5.87
CA GLN A 124 -20.16 -20.50 6.65
C GLN A 124 -19.18 -21.42 7.38
N LEU A 125 -19.66 -22.49 8.00
CA LEU A 125 -18.81 -23.51 8.63
C LEU A 125 -17.80 -24.11 7.63
N VAL A 126 -18.26 -24.47 6.43
CA VAL A 126 -17.37 -24.99 5.38
C VAL A 126 -16.35 -23.94 4.94
N ASN A 127 -16.77 -22.68 4.78
CA ASN A 127 -15.87 -21.59 4.40
C ASN A 127 -14.80 -21.33 5.48
N ASP A 128 -15.19 -21.22 6.75
CA ASP A 128 -14.26 -20.99 7.86
C ASP A 128 -13.32 -22.19 8.06
N THR A 129 -13.81 -23.42 7.92
CA THR A 129 -12.96 -24.62 8.00
C THR A 129 -11.93 -24.62 6.88
N LYS A 130 -12.35 -24.29 5.64
CA LYS A 130 -11.43 -24.17 4.51
C LYS A 130 -10.42 -23.05 4.72
N ALA A 131 -10.88 -21.88 5.18
CA ALA A 131 -10.02 -20.74 5.49
C ALA A 131 -8.94 -21.11 6.52
N THR A 132 -9.31 -21.84 7.58
CA THR A 132 -8.36 -22.35 8.58
C THR A 132 -7.31 -23.26 7.94
N ILE A 133 -7.70 -24.18 7.06
CA ILE A 133 -6.76 -25.08 6.36
C ILE A 133 -5.80 -24.27 5.46
N ASP A 134 -6.34 -23.36 4.66
CA ASP A 134 -5.54 -22.55 3.73
C ASP A 134 -4.56 -21.63 4.49
N LEU A 135 -5.00 -21.06 5.62
CA LEU A 135 -4.15 -20.23 6.49
C LEU A 135 -3.08 -21.04 7.24
N GLN A 136 -3.41 -22.26 7.70
CA GLN A 136 -2.43 -23.17 8.30
C GLN A 136 -1.35 -23.57 7.28
N ALA A 137 -1.74 -23.87 6.05
CA ALA A 137 -0.78 -24.15 4.97
C ALA A 137 0.13 -22.94 4.70
N LEU A 138 -0.43 -21.72 4.64
CA LEU A 138 0.37 -20.50 4.50
C LEU A 138 1.30 -20.30 5.70
N HIS A 139 0.83 -20.53 6.93
CA HIS A 139 1.65 -20.42 8.14
C HIS A 139 2.84 -21.38 8.06
N GLU A 140 2.62 -22.65 7.74
CA GLU A 140 3.68 -23.64 7.57
C GLU A 140 4.69 -23.23 6.49
N ASP A 141 4.21 -22.75 5.34
CA ASP A 141 5.07 -22.27 4.24
C ASP A 141 5.87 -21.02 4.65
N ALA A 142 5.23 -20.07 5.33
CA ALA A 142 5.87 -18.85 5.83
C ALA A 142 6.96 -19.17 6.86
N THR A 143 6.65 -20.02 7.85
CA THR A 143 7.63 -20.45 8.86
C THR A 143 8.77 -21.24 8.23
N LYS A 144 8.50 -22.07 7.22
CA LYS A 144 9.53 -22.94 6.61
C LYS A 144 10.43 -22.20 5.63
N TYR A 145 9.88 -21.36 4.78
CA TYR A 145 10.61 -20.79 3.64
C TYR A 145 10.85 -19.27 3.75
N TRP A 146 10.18 -18.60 4.68
CA TRP A 146 10.23 -17.14 4.82
C TRP A 146 10.63 -16.68 6.22
N SER A 147 10.89 -17.56 7.18
CA SER A 147 11.25 -17.15 8.55
C SER A 147 12.60 -16.43 8.63
N ASP A 148 13.56 -16.79 7.76
CA ASP A 148 14.86 -16.12 7.71
C ASP A 148 14.80 -14.87 6.81
N LEU A 149 14.71 -13.70 7.45
CA LEU A 149 14.67 -12.39 6.79
C LEU A 149 15.91 -12.17 5.91
N LYS A 150 17.10 -12.49 6.42
CA LYS A 150 18.37 -12.20 5.76
C LYS A 150 18.62 -13.09 4.56
N LEU A 151 18.20 -14.36 4.64
CA LEU A 151 18.47 -15.34 3.61
C LEU A 151 17.36 -15.44 2.56
N TYR A 152 16.09 -15.36 2.96
CA TYR A 152 14.98 -15.76 2.08
C TYR A 152 14.05 -14.63 1.67
N ARG A 153 14.02 -13.49 2.38
CA ARG A 153 13.14 -12.36 2.05
C ARG A 153 13.82 -11.24 1.26
N ASN A 154 15.07 -11.40 0.86
CA ASN A 154 15.72 -10.43 0.00
C ASN A 154 15.10 -10.45 -1.41
N ILE A 155 14.70 -9.28 -1.92
CA ILE A 155 14.08 -9.10 -3.25
C ILE A 155 14.95 -8.29 -4.22
N GLY A 156 16.13 -7.83 -3.78
CA GLY A 156 17.00 -7.02 -4.60
C GLY A 156 18.15 -6.36 -3.84
N HIS A 157 18.98 -5.63 -4.57
CA HIS A 157 20.16 -4.95 -4.01
C HIS A 157 20.09 -3.45 -4.22
N VAL A 158 20.35 -2.66 -3.17
CA VAL A 158 20.43 -1.19 -3.24
C VAL A 158 21.42 -0.81 -4.34
N GLN A 159 20.96 -0.06 -5.33
CA GLN A 159 21.79 0.52 -6.37
C GLN A 159 22.13 1.98 -6.08
N TYR A 160 21.20 2.67 -5.43
CA TYR A 160 21.27 4.09 -5.15
C TYR A 160 20.49 4.40 -3.88
N ALA A 161 21.06 5.21 -3.01
CA ALA A 161 20.37 5.84 -1.90
C ALA A 161 20.84 7.29 -1.83
N GLU A 162 19.90 8.22 -1.94
CA GLU A 162 20.22 9.63 -1.77
C GLU A 162 20.29 9.95 -0.28
N ALA A 163 21.28 10.75 0.12
CA ALA A 163 21.21 11.37 1.44
C ALA A 163 20.05 12.36 1.45
N ILE A 164 19.26 12.38 2.52
CA ILE A 164 18.14 13.32 2.68
C ILE A 164 18.64 14.73 2.39
N SER A 165 18.07 15.35 1.35
CA SER A 165 18.45 16.68 0.92
C SER A 165 17.22 17.53 0.63
N VAL A 166 17.41 18.84 0.71
CA VAL A 166 16.40 19.81 0.30
C VAL A 166 16.97 20.53 -0.92
N ASP A 167 16.18 20.63 -1.98
CA ASP A 167 16.63 21.25 -3.23
C ASP A 167 16.71 22.77 -3.14
N VAL A 168 17.80 23.23 -2.54
CA VAL A 168 18.14 24.64 -2.42
C VAL A 168 18.64 25.19 -3.76
N GLU A 169 19.44 24.42 -4.49
CA GLU A 169 20.08 24.86 -5.75
C GLU A 169 19.09 25.03 -6.90
N GLY A 170 18.14 24.10 -7.04
CA GLY A 170 17.04 24.19 -8.02
C GLY A 170 15.94 25.18 -7.62
N GLY A 171 16.03 25.76 -6.41
CA GLY A 171 15.08 26.76 -5.90
C GLY A 171 13.69 26.21 -5.57
N THR A 172 13.48 24.89 -5.68
CA THR A 172 12.18 24.27 -5.40
C THR A 172 11.94 24.03 -3.92
N ARG A 173 13.02 23.83 -3.14
CA ARG A 173 13.01 23.48 -1.72
C ARG A 173 12.19 22.24 -1.38
N TYR A 174 11.90 21.37 -2.35
CA TYR A 174 11.32 20.07 -2.05
C TYR A 174 12.36 19.14 -1.43
N THR A 175 11.90 18.27 -0.55
CA THR A 175 12.72 17.22 0.07
C THR A 175 12.94 16.08 -0.94
N SER A 176 14.21 15.72 -1.18
CA SER A 176 14.62 14.56 -1.97
C SER A 176 15.05 13.47 -1.01
N ASP A 177 14.25 12.41 -0.95
CA ASP A 177 14.31 11.40 0.08
C ASP A 177 13.86 10.06 -0.50
N TRP A 178 14.71 9.49 -1.36
CA TRP A 178 14.42 8.24 -2.07
C TRP A 178 15.68 7.39 -2.29
N ALA A 179 15.44 6.11 -2.47
CA ALA A 179 16.45 5.11 -2.83
C ALA A 179 15.86 4.12 -3.84
N ALA A 180 16.75 3.48 -4.59
CA ALA A 180 16.41 2.49 -5.59
C ALA A 180 17.27 1.22 -5.41
N PHE A 181 16.62 0.07 -5.54
CA PHE A 181 17.27 -1.24 -5.59
C PHE A 181 16.98 -1.94 -6.91
N VAL A 182 17.94 -2.71 -7.42
CA VAL A 182 17.70 -3.61 -8.56
C VAL A 182 16.93 -4.81 -8.03
N ALA A 183 15.76 -5.07 -8.58
CA ALA A 183 14.98 -6.26 -8.28
C ALA A 183 15.68 -7.53 -8.77
N ASP A 184 15.71 -8.59 -7.96
CA ASP A 184 16.14 -9.90 -8.43
C ASP A 184 15.03 -10.50 -9.30
N GLU A 185 15.38 -10.75 -10.57
CA GLU A 185 14.44 -11.26 -11.57
C GLU A 185 13.78 -12.57 -11.14
N ALA A 186 14.54 -13.50 -10.56
CA ALA A 186 14.00 -14.79 -10.15
C ALA A 186 13.03 -14.67 -8.95
N LYS A 187 13.11 -13.57 -8.20
CA LYS A 187 12.23 -13.31 -7.06
C LYS A 187 10.94 -12.60 -7.45
N VAL A 188 10.98 -11.72 -8.45
CA VAL A 188 9.90 -10.76 -8.71
C VAL A 188 9.16 -11.02 -10.01
N LYS A 189 9.84 -11.53 -11.06
CA LYS A 189 9.34 -11.55 -12.43
C LYS A 189 8.00 -12.25 -12.61
N ASP A 190 7.85 -13.42 -12.00
CA ASP A 190 6.69 -14.30 -12.24
C ASP A 190 5.37 -13.66 -11.78
N GLU A 191 5.42 -12.83 -10.74
CA GLU A 191 4.27 -12.16 -10.15
C GLU A 191 4.25 -10.64 -10.43
N PHE A 192 5.15 -10.16 -11.30
CA PHE A 192 5.26 -8.74 -11.59
C PHE A 192 4.08 -8.23 -12.42
N GLU A 193 3.34 -7.27 -11.86
CA GLU A 193 2.20 -6.62 -12.54
C GLU A 193 2.39 -5.11 -12.72
N GLY A 194 3.57 -4.57 -12.41
CA GLY A 194 3.84 -3.12 -12.39
C GLY A 194 3.33 -2.43 -11.13
N ASN A 195 3.07 -1.13 -11.25
CA ASN A 195 2.61 -0.29 -10.14
C ASN A 195 1.11 -0.50 -9.89
N VAL A 196 0.79 -1.45 -8.99
CA VAL A 196 -0.57 -1.80 -8.59
C VAL A 196 -0.70 -1.73 -7.08
N VAL A 197 -1.72 -1.02 -6.61
CA VAL A 197 -2.13 -0.95 -5.21
C VAL A 197 -3.28 -1.92 -5.00
N ASP A 198 -3.16 -2.80 -4.01
CA ASP A 198 -4.32 -3.54 -3.50
C ASP A 198 -5.12 -2.63 -2.55
N LEU A 199 -6.42 -2.46 -2.83
CA LEU A 199 -7.33 -1.68 -1.98
C LEU A 199 -7.78 -2.44 -0.71
N GLY A 200 -7.36 -3.69 -0.53
CA GLY A 200 -7.58 -4.47 0.68
C GLY A 200 -9.06 -4.69 1.00
N SER A 201 -9.37 -5.18 2.20
CA SER A 201 -10.73 -5.46 2.66
C SER A 201 -11.25 -4.48 3.73
N LYS A 202 -10.41 -3.54 4.20
CA LYS A 202 -10.71 -2.58 5.27
C LYS A 202 -11.99 -1.78 5.00
N TYR A 203 -12.20 -1.37 3.75
CA TYR A 203 -13.42 -0.69 3.33
C TYR A 203 -14.23 -1.54 2.36
N SER A 204 -15.56 -1.46 2.50
CA SER A 204 -16.47 -2.01 1.50
C SER A 204 -16.34 -1.21 0.19
N PRO A 205 -16.63 -1.80 -0.98
CA PRO A 205 -16.56 -1.08 -2.25
C PRO A 205 -17.41 0.19 -2.26
N TYR A 206 -18.60 0.12 -1.66
CA TYR A 206 -19.49 1.26 -1.49
C TYR A 206 -18.88 2.32 -0.56
N GLY A 207 -18.37 1.91 0.60
CA GLY A 207 -17.75 2.83 1.57
C GLY A 207 -16.54 3.56 0.98
N LEU A 208 -15.66 2.83 0.28
CA LEU A 208 -14.50 3.43 -0.37
C LEU A 208 -14.90 4.40 -1.47
N THR A 209 -15.85 4.00 -2.33
CA THR A 209 -16.37 4.86 -3.40
C THR A 209 -17.00 6.14 -2.83
N HIS A 210 -17.69 6.04 -1.69
CA HIS A 210 -18.29 7.18 -1.01
C HIS A 210 -17.24 8.13 -0.43
N MET A 211 -16.15 7.63 0.15
CA MET A 211 -15.06 8.48 0.64
C MET A 211 -14.36 9.25 -0.50
N PHE A 212 -14.26 8.67 -1.70
CA PHE A 212 -13.79 9.39 -2.88
C PHE A 212 -14.85 10.30 -3.51
N ASN A 213 -16.13 10.15 -3.18
CA ASN A 213 -17.24 10.93 -3.75
C ASN A 213 -18.10 11.55 -2.64
N PRO A 214 -17.55 12.48 -1.84
CA PRO A 214 -18.29 13.03 -0.70
C PRO A 214 -19.57 13.75 -1.17
N PRO A 215 -20.71 13.58 -0.47
CA PRO A 215 -21.96 14.27 -0.81
C PRO A 215 -21.78 15.79 -0.80
N GLY A 216 -22.19 16.44 -1.89
CA GLY A 216 -22.01 17.89 -2.07
C GLY A 216 -20.66 18.30 -2.67
N GLY A 217 -19.68 17.39 -2.69
CA GLY A 217 -18.49 17.49 -3.52
C GLY A 217 -18.83 17.25 -5.00
N GLY A 218 -18.07 17.84 -5.91
CA GLY A 218 -18.15 17.48 -7.33
C GLY A 218 -17.90 15.97 -7.49
N SER A 219 -18.60 15.31 -8.42
CA SER A 219 -18.39 13.88 -8.67
C SER A 219 -16.92 13.65 -9.00
N THR A 220 -16.22 12.88 -8.15
CA THR A 220 -14.98 12.28 -8.61
C THR A 220 -15.34 11.16 -9.59
N THR A 221 -14.40 10.84 -10.45
CA THR A 221 -14.55 9.78 -11.46
C THR A 221 -13.91 8.50 -10.94
N PHE A 222 -13.90 8.30 -9.63
CA PHE A 222 -13.40 7.06 -9.02
C PHE A 222 -14.37 5.92 -9.30
N LYS A 223 -13.92 4.97 -10.12
CA LYS A 223 -14.55 3.66 -10.26
C LYS A 223 -13.77 2.65 -9.45
N PHE A 224 -14.50 1.91 -8.61
CA PHE A 224 -13.91 0.83 -7.84
C PHE A 224 -13.35 -0.24 -8.80
N PRO A 225 -12.05 -0.55 -8.76
CA PRO A 225 -11.42 -1.43 -9.73
C PRO A 225 -11.82 -2.90 -9.54
N TYR A 226 -11.78 -3.65 -10.64
CA TYR A 226 -11.96 -5.10 -10.62
C TYR A 226 -10.86 -5.77 -9.77
N HIS A 227 -11.23 -6.81 -9.01
CA HIS A 227 -10.35 -7.47 -8.03
C HIS A 227 -9.65 -6.53 -7.03
N ARG A 228 -10.17 -5.31 -6.81
CA ARG A 228 -9.56 -4.33 -5.88
C ARG A 228 -8.14 -3.89 -6.27
N LYS A 229 -7.68 -4.18 -7.48
CA LYS A 229 -6.36 -3.80 -8.00
C LYS A 229 -6.40 -2.43 -8.67
N LEU A 230 -5.90 -1.41 -7.98
CA LEU A 230 -5.80 -0.07 -8.53
C LEU A 230 -4.44 0.13 -9.21
N ARG A 231 -4.45 0.26 -10.53
CA ARG A 231 -3.23 0.50 -11.33
C ARG A 231 -2.87 1.97 -11.39
N ILE A 232 -1.62 2.29 -11.12
CA ILE A 232 -1.05 3.63 -11.30
C ILE A 232 -0.70 3.82 -12.78
N GLU A 233 -1.29 4.83 -13.41
CA GLU A 233 -1.17 5.09 -14.86
C GLU A 233 -0.60 6.48 -15.18
N GLY A 234 -0.27 7.27 -14.16
CA GLY A 234 0.27 8.61 -14.37
C GLY A 234 0.72 9.27 -13.09
N CYS A 235 1.05 10.55 -13.20
CA CYS A 235 1.37 11.44 -12.10
C CYS A 235 0.52 12.70 -12.21
N ALA A 236 0.09 13.25 -11.08
CA ALA A 236 -0.54 14.55 -11.00
C ALA A 236 0.48 15.63 -11.40
N THR A 237 0.04 16.56 -12.24
CA THR A 237 0.85 17.70 -12.67
C THR A 237 0.93 18.77 -11.59
N LYS A 238 1.84 19.74 -11.76
CA LYS A 238 1.91 20.90 -10.87
C LYS A 238 0.61 21.70 -10.91
N GLU A 239 -0.03 21.76 -12.07
CA GLU A 239 -1.31 22.41 -12.30
C GLU A 239 -2.43 21.69 -11.55
N ASP A 240 -2.51 20.36 -11.63
CA ASP A 240 -3.49 19.55 -10.90
C ASP A 240 -3.40 19.76 -9.38
N LEU A 241 -2.16 19.85 -8.86
CA LEU A 241 -1.90 20.04 -7.43
C LEU A 241 -2.04 21.49 -6.96
N SER A 242 -1.92 22.48 -7.85
CA SER A 242 -2.11 23.89 -7.48
C SER A 242 -3.57 24.33 -7.57
N HIS A 243 -4.36 23.67 -8.42
CA HIS A 243 -5.77 23.96 -8.61
C HIS A 243 -6.59 22.66 -8.59
N PRO A 244 -6.80 22.04 -7.41
CA PRO A 244 -7.65 20.86 -7.29
C PRO A 244 -9.04 21.10 -7.91
N ALA A 245 -9.39 20.29 -8.91
CA ALA A 245 -10.68 20.40 -9.60
C ALA A 245 -11.87 19.83 -8.79
N GLU A 246 -11.55 19.00 -7.79
CA GLU A 246 -12.53 18.29 -6.96
C GLU A 246 -12.86 19.10 -5.70
N PHE A 247 -13.94 18.71 -5.02
CA PHE A 247 -14.44 19.39 -3.82
C PHE A 247 -14.68 18.38 -2.69
N ASP A 248 -14.41 18.77 -1.46
CA ASP A 248 -14.78 17.98 -0.28
C ASP A 248 -16.27 18.12 0.09
N SER A 249 -16.68 17.46 1.17
CA SER A 249 -18.05 17.54 1.72
C SER A 249 -18.44 18.95 2.21
N GLU A 250 -17.49 19.84 2.40
CA GLU A 250 -17.72 21.24 2.79
C GLU A 250 -17.69 22.19 1.57
N GLY A 251 -17.59 21.64 0.35
CA GLY A 251 -17.53 22.40 -0.89
C GLY A 251 -16.21 23.16 -1.09
N GLN A 252 -15.14 22.76 -0.38
CA GLN A 252 -13.81 23.34 -0.55
C GLN A 252 -13.02 22.57 -1.61
N HIS A 253 -12.22 23.29 -2.41
CA HIS A 253 -11.35 22.66 -3.41
C HIS A 253 -10.32 21.73 -2.75
N CYS A 254 -10.35 20.44 -3.11
CA CYS A 254 -9.40 19.46 -2.61
C CYS A 254 -9.26 18.28 -3.58
N LEU A 255 -8.16 17.54 -3.52
CA LEU A 255 -8.07 16.20 -4.11
C LEU A 255 -8.30 15.16 -3.03
N MET A 256 -9.21 14.22 -3.27
CA MET A 256 -9.32 13.03 -2.44
C MET A 256 -8.18 12.08 -2.79
N VAL A 257 -7.39 11.69 -1.79
CA VAL A 257 -6.19 10.89 -1.98
C VAL A 257 -6.25 9.61 -1.17
N GLY A 258 -5.69 8.53 -1.71
CA GLY A 258 -5.50 7.26 -1.01
C GLY A 258 -4.02 6.93 -0.88
N LYS A 259 -3.69 6.09 0.09
CA LYS A 259 -2.39 5.42 0.20
C LYS A 259 -2.58 4.03 0.79
N ASN A 260 -1.74 3.08 0.39
CA ASN A 260 -1.60 1.80 1.09
C ASN A 260 -0.23 1.78 1.75
N GLY A 261 -0.17 1.67 3.06
CA GLY A 261 1.08 1.74 3.82
C GLY A 261 1.17 0.65 4.87
N ASN A 262 2.39 0.42 5.36
CA ASN A 262 2.71 -0.67 6.27
C ASN A 262 1.82 -0.70 7.53
N THR A 263 1.61 0.46 8.18
CA THR A 263 1.02 0.49 9.53
C THR A 263 -0.47 0.72 9.52
N THR A 264 -0.97 1.58 8.63
CA THR A 264 -2.39 1.96 8.62
C THR A 264 -3.18 1.36 7.47
N ASP A 265 -2.57 0.47 6.69
CA ASP A 265 -3.12 -0.15 5.49
C ASP A 265 -3.60 0.91 4.48
N LEU A 266 -4.70 0.62 3.78
CA LEU A 266 -5.42 1.58 2.97
C LEU A 266 -6.04 2.67 3.86
N THR A 267 -5.68 3.92 3.64
CA THR A 267 -6.32 5.09 4.25
C THR A 267 -6.62 6.15 3.20
N ILE A 268 -7.64 6.98 3.50
CA ILE A 268 -8.09 8.08 2.64
C ILE A 268 -7.86 9.41 3.34
N GLY A 269 -7.38 10.38 2.59
CA GLY A 269 -7.12 11.74 3.02
C GLY A 269 -7.57 12.76 2.00
N ARG A 270 -7.29 14.03 2.29
CA ARG A 270 -7.58 15.15 1.40
C ARG A 270 -6.39 16.08 1.27
N TYR A 271 -6.13 16.52 0.05
CA TYR A 271 -5.10 17.51 -0.26
C TYR A 271 -5.76 18.81 -0.72
N ALA A 272 -5.61 19.89 0.04
CA ALA A 272 -6.33 21.15 -0.17
C ALA A 272 -5.63 22.12 -1.15
N GLY A 273 -4.65 21.68 -1.95
CA GLY A 273 -3.88 22.56 -2.84
C GLY A 273 -2.88 23.47 -2.13
N LEU A 274 -2.69 23.29 -0.82
CA LEU A 274 -1.79 24.09 -0.01
C LEU A 274 -0.47 23.35 0.20
N VAL A 275 0.63 23.99 -0.19
CA VAL A 275 1.96 23.55 0.21
C VAL A 275 2.22 23.95 1.65
N SER A 276 2.88 23.07 2.39
CA SER A 276 3.32 23.29 3.76
C SER A 276 4.80 23.65 3.77
N PHE A 277 5.19 24.54 4.69
CA PHE A 277 6.58 24.84 4.97
C PHE A 277 6.95 24.16 6.27
N THR A 278 7.88 23.22 6.23
CA THR A 278 8.40 22.57 7.42
C THR A 278 9.86 22.97 7.61
N ARG A 279 10.31 23.04 8.86
CA ARG A 279 11.69 23.41 9.19
C ARG A 279 12.32 22.27 9.96
N ASN A 280 13.41 21.73 9.44
CA ASN A 280 14.14 20.66 10.11
C ASN A 280 14.96 21.21 11.30
N GLN A 281 15.58 20.31 12.08
CA GLN A 281 16.38 20.69 13.25
C GLN A 281 17.58 21.59 12.90
N ALA A 282 18.09 21.51 11.67
CA ALA A 282 19.17 22.36 11.16
C ALA A 282 18.68 23.74 10.69
N GLY A 283 17.39 24.03 10.80
CA GLY A 283 16.79 25.30 10.40
C GLY A 283 16.51 25.44 8.90
N ILE A 284 16.70 24.37 8.12
CA ILE A 284 16.43 24.35 6.68
C ILE A 284 14.91 24.21 6.48
N GLU A 285 14.35 25.08 5.66
CA GLU A 285 12.93 25.07 5.30
C GLU A 285 12.71 24.26 4.03
N SER A 286 11.85 23.24 4.11
CA SER A 286 11.36 22.46 2.97
C SER A 286 9.91 22.84 2.64
N ILE A 287 9.56 22.66 1.36
CA ILE A 287 8.20 22.77 0.84
C ILE A 287 7.66 21.36 0.65
N GLU A 288 6.45 21.09 1.13
CA GLU A 288 5.87 19.74 1.17
C GLU A 288 4.38 19.79 0.83
N LEU A 289 3.83 18.70 0.29
CA LEU A 289 2.37 18.57 0.15
C LEU A 289 1.78 18.22 1.52
N GLY A 290 0.84 19.04 2.00
CA GLY A 290 0.12 18.77 3.25
C GLY A 290 -1.14 17.94 2.98
N ILE A 291 -1.12 16.66 3.39
CA ILE A 291 -2.28 15.77 3.32
C ILE A 291 -2.98 15.76 4.69
N TYR A 292 -4.26 16.12 4.70
CA TYR A 292 -5.10 16.08 5.87
C TYR A 292 -5.89 14.77 5.92
N ASN A 293 -6.31 14.36 7.12
CA ASN A 293 -7.25 13.26 7.29
C ASN A 293 -8.56 13.56 6.52
N SER A 294 -9.25 12.51 6.06
CA SER A 294 -10.45 12.64 5.21
C SER A 294 -11.58 13.47 5.82
N GLY A 295 -11.65 13.54 7.15
CA GLY A 295 -12.77 14.16 7.87
C GLY A 295 -13.97 13.24 8.06
N ASP A 296 -13.93 12.01 7.52
CA ASP A 296 -14.91 10.98 7.83
C ASP A 296 -14.73 10.50 9.27
N ARG A 297 -15.81 10.51 10.05
CA ARG A 297 -15.82 10.16 11.48
C ARG A 297 -15.42 8.70 11.76
N PHE A 298 -15.46 7.83 10.75
CA PHE A 298 -15.08 6.43 10.84
C PHE A 298 -13.73 6.14 10.18
N ALA A 299 -13.10 7.15 9.56
CA ALA A 299 -11.77 7.01 8.99
C ALA A 299 -10.70 7.24 10.07
N GLU A 300 -9.67 6.40 10.00
CA GLU A 300 -8.48 6.53 10.82
C GLU A 300 -7.60 7.71 10.35
N PRO A 301 -6.59 8.11 11.13
CA PRO A 301 -5.57 9.02 10.66
C PRO A 301 -4.97 8.56 9.33
N PHE A 302 -4.65 9.50 8.45
CA PHE A 302 -4.15 9.20 7.11
C PHE A 302 -2.83 8.42 7.13
N SER A 303 -1.96 8.67 8.11
CA SER A 303 -0.70 7.95 8.28
C SER A 303 -0.35 7.73 9.75
N ALA A 304 0.50 6.75 10.01
CA ALA A 304 1.19 6.54 11.27
C ALA A 304 2.68 6.25 11.04
N LYS A 305 3.46 6.13 12.13
CA LYS A 305 4.86 5.69 12.06
C LYS A 305 4.94 4.34 11.34
N GLY A 306 5.84 4.21 10.38
CA GLY A 306 6.00 3.03 9.51
C GLY A 306 5.40 3.19 8.11
N ASP A 307 4.50 4.16 7.90
CA ASP A 307 3.96 4.47 6.56
C ASP A 307 4.94 5.28 5.68
N SER A 308 6.12 5.65 6.17
CA SER A 308 7.15 6.37 5.39
C SER A 308 7.48 5.61 4.11
N GLY A 309 7.56 6.33 2.99
CA GLY A 309 7.73 5.74 1.66
C GLY A 309 6.44 5.33 0.98
N SER A 310 5.27 5.34 1.64
CA SER A 310 4.01 4.98 0.97
C SER A 310 3.71 5.93 -0.19
N LEU A 311 3.25 5.36 -1.30
CA LEU A 311 2.78 6.13 -2.45
C LEU A 311 1.39 6.70 -2.16
N VAL A 312 1.26 8.02 -2.23
CA VAL A 312 -0.03 8.71 -2.23
C VAL A 312 -0.49 8.85 -3.68
N TRP A 313 -1.75 8.48 -3.91
CA TRP A 313 -2.39 8.53 -5.22
C TRP A 313 -3.76 9.20 -5.15
N HIS A 314 -4.21 9.75 -6.27
CA HIS A 314 -5.60 10.16 -6.46
C HIS A 314 -6.16 9.51 -7.71
N SER A 315 -7.47 9.46 -7.85
CA SER A 315 -8.12 8.87 -9.01
C SER A 315 -8.89 9.92 -9.79
N THR A 316 -8.53 10.11 -11.05
CA THR A 316 -9.23 11.00 -11.96
C THR A 316 -9.38 10.35 -13.32
N ASN A 317 -10.59 10.41 -13.88
CA ASN A 317 -11.04 9.78 -15.11
C ASN A 317 -10.78 8.28 -15.15
N ASP A 318 -11.14 7.56 -14.09
CA ASP A 318 -10.89 6.12 -13.90
C ASP A 318 -9.40 5.72 -13.87
N LYS A 319 -8.48 6.69 -13.71
CA LYS A 319 -7.03 6.46 -13.68
C LYS A 319 -6.43 6.90 -12.37
N ALA A 320 -5.68 6.02 -11.71
CA ALA A 320 -4.92 6.42 -10.55
C ALA A 320 -3.62 7.10 -10.97
N ARG A 321 -3.32 8.21 -10.30
CA ARG A 321 -2.15 9.05 -10.56
C ARG A 321 -1.40 9.30 -9.27
N ILE A 322 -0.08 9.31 -9.36
CA ILE A 322 0.82 9.62 -8.26
C ILE A 322 0.59 11.07 -7.83
N VAL A 323 0.39 11.28 -6.53
CA VAL A 323 0.35 12.60 -5.89
C VAL A 323 1.69 12.89 -5.24
N GLY A 324 2.25 11.91 -4.51
CA GLY A 324 3.52 12.07 -3.82
C GLY A 324 3.94 10.84 -3.03
N GLN A 325 5.07 10.96 -2.34
CA GLN A 325 5.60 9.95 -1.44
C GLN A 325 5.63 10.50 -0.01
N ILE A 326 5.11 9.74 0.95
CA ILE A 326 5.14 10.11 2.37
C ILE A 326 6.59 10.07 2.87
N HIS A 327 7.04 11.10 3.58
CA HIS A 327 8.32 11.08 4.30
C HIS A 327 8.19 11.47 5.78
N SER A 328 7.14 12.21 6.17
CA SER A 328 6.92 12.59 7.58
C SER A 328 5.46 12.93 7.87
N ALA A 329 5.14 13.16 9.15
CA ALA A 329 3.84 13.60 9.60
C ALA A 329 3.95 14.41 10.90
N GLN A 330 2.90 15.14 11.26
CA GLN A 330 2.84 15.93 12.49
C GLN A 330 1.53 15.70 13.25
N ASN A 331 1.66 15.54 14.58
CA ASN A 331 0.56 15.48 15.52
C ASN A 331 -0.02 16.87 15.82
N LYS A 332 -1.32 16.95 16.05
CA LYS A 332 -1.93 18.14 16.67
C LYS A 332 -1.52 18.19 18.14
N GLY A 333 -1.13 19.36 18.65
CA GLY A 333 -0.69 19.52 20.05
C GLY A 333 -1.67 18.88 21.05
N GLY A 334 -1.18 17.92 21.84
CA GLY A 334 -1.97 17.14 22.80
C GLY A 334 -2.63 15.87 22.25
N SER A 335 -2.55 15.60 20.94
CA SER A 335 -2.98 14.35 20.32
C SER A 335 -1.80 13.42 20.05
N THR A 336 -2.02 12.12 20.17
CA THR A 336 -1.07 11.08 19.74
C THR A 336 -1.24 10.69 18.27
N SER A 337 -2.34 11.10 17.63
CA SER A 337 -2.63 10.84 16.22
C SER A 337 -2.15 11.95 15.30
N ASN A 338 -1.63 11.53 14.13
CA ASN A 338 -1.21 12.44 13.08
C ASN A 338 -2.41 13.27 12.57
N HIS A 339 -2.19 14.57 12.49
CA HIS A 339 -3.17 15.52 11.98
C HIS A 339 -2.91 15.90 10.53
N VAL A 340 -1.63 16.00 10.16
CA VAL A 340 -1.16 16.31 8.81
C VAL A 340 -0.03 15.35 8.45
N THR A 341 -0.05 14.85 7.23
CA THR A 341 1.01 14.03 6.63
C THR A 341 1.70 14.83 5.53
N TYR A 342 3.02 14.74 5.46
CA TYR A 342 3.82 15.48 4.49
C TYR A 342 4.37 14.56 3.41
N CYS A 343 4.26 15.02 2.17
CA CYS A 343 4.72 14.27 1.01
C CYS A 343 5.60 15.11 0.09
N THR A 344 6.60 14.46 -0.50
CA THR A 344 7.32 14.99 -1.66
C THR A 344 6.42 14.87 -2.89
N PRO A 345 6.22 15.93 -3.71
CA PRO A 345 5.39 15.85 -4.89
C PRO A 345 5.87 14.79 -5.89
N GLY A 346 4.93 14.01 -6.43
CA GLY A 346 5.23 12.90 -7.34
C GLY A 346 6.01 13.33 -8.57
N TRP A 347 5.58 14.40 -9.24
CA TRP A 347 6.24 14.88 -10.46
C TRP A 347 7.69 15.30 -10.20
N TYR A 348 7.96 15.86 -9.02
CA TYR A 348 9.29 16.23 -8.61
C TYR A 348 10.14 14.99 -8.34
N LEU A 349 9.61 14.03 -7.57
CA LEU A 349 10.26 12.76 -7.28
C LEU A 349 10.64 12.00 -8.56
N LEU A 350 9.68 11.82 -9.49
CA LEU A 350 9.94 11.15 -10.77
C LEU A 350 11.04 11.88 -11.57
N SER A 351 11.09 13.21 -11.51
CA SER A 351 12.15 13.98 -12.17
C SER A 351 13.53 13.74 -11.55
N GLN A 352 13.64 13.59 -10.23
CA GLN A 352 14.91 13.26 -9.57
C GLN A 352 15.38 11.86 -9.96
N ILE A 353 14.48 10.89 -10.01
CA ILE A 353 14.78 9.54 -10.50
C ILE A 353 15.28 9.62 -11.94
N GLN A 354 14.63 10.39 -12.81
CA GLN A 354 15.06 10.54 -14.20
C GLN A 354 16.39 11.29 -14.38
N LYS A 355 16.80 12.17 -13.46
CA LYS A 355 18.16 12.74 -13.49
C LYS A 355 19.23 11.66 -13.34
N ARG A 356 18.93 10.62 -12.56
CA ARG A 356 19.84 9.49 -12.31
C ARG A 356 19.68 8.39 -13.36
N PHE A 357 18.44 7.97 -13.59
CA PHE A 357 18.01 6.92 -14.51
C PHE A 357 17.27 7.57 -15.69
N LYS A 358 18.05 8.15 -16.62
CA LYS A 358 17.54 8.97 -17.74
C LYS A 358 16.42 8.34 -18.55
N TYR A 359 16.41 7.02 -18.63
CA TYR A 359 15.46 6.24 -19.42
C TYR A 359 14.53 5.40 -18.53
N ALA A 360 14.23 5.90 -17.32
CA ALA A 360 13.25 5.31 -16.42
C ALA A 360 11.83 5.38 -17.00
N ASP A 361 11.17 4.22 -17.05
CA ASP A 361 9.75 4.05 -17.37
C ASP A 361 9.00 3.55 -16.13
N PHE A 362 8.09 4.39 -15.64
CA PHE A 362 7.33 4.18 -14.41
C PHE A 362 6.00 3.46 -14.62
N TYR A 363 5.58 3.21 -15.86
CA TYR A 363 4.20 2.76 -16.14
C TYR A 363 4.14 1.43 -16.88
N ARG A 364 5.28 0.75 -17.00
CA ARG A 364 5.35 -0.57 -17.60
C ARG A 364 4.65 -1.61 -16.72
N THR A 365 3.91 -2.50 -17.38
CA THR A 365 3.04 -3.49 -16.73
C THR A 365 3.53 -4.94 -16.87
N THR A 366 4.62 -5.16 -17.60
CA THR A 366 5.17 -6.48 -17.90
C THR A 366 6.68 -6.49 -17.78
N TRP A 367 7.21 -7.61 -17.29
CA TRP A 367 8.64 -7.88 -17.26
C TRP A 367 9.11 -8.30 -18.64
N SER A 368 9.82 -7.42 -19.36
CA SER A 368 10.41 -7.77 -20.64
C SER A 368 11.60 -8.73 -20.50
N ALA A 369 11.71 -9.65 -21.44
CA ALA A 369 12.85 -10.54 -21.63
C ALA A 369 14.12 -9.78 -22.03
#